data_AF-A0A431VVC8-F1
#
_entry.id   AF-A0A431VVC8-F1
#
_cell.length_a   1.000
_cell.length_b   1.000
_cell.length_c   1.000
_cell.angle_alpha   90.00
_cell.angle_beta   90.00
_cell.angle_gamma   90.00
#
_symmetry.space_group_name_H-M   'P 1'
#
loop_
_entity.id
_entity.type
_entity.pdbx_description
1 polymer ?
#
loop_
_entity_poly.entity_id
_entity_poly.type
_entity_poly.pdbx_seq_one_letter_code
_entity_poly.pdbx_strand_id
1 'polypeptide(L)'
;MKLKIFTALAALSLTQCTSLNLEQCKHSDWYSLGMTDGNSGSASSTLNGYIEDCSEFGLRVNSEQWIAGYRAGLENYCQPENGYKLGLQGSYYNGVCSNNEFLKRYNEGHRQFEIKNKISKIQSRLKDIERELTEVNKKINAKQDVASNKEDKKSLKNERHDLEKELMLLRIGAADILPIQLLF
;
A
#
# COMPACT_ATOMS: atom_id res chain seq x y z
N MET A 1 14.98 -46.87 2.05
CA MET A 1 13.56 -46.81 2.49
C MET A 1 13.12 -45.36 2.53
N LYS A 2 11.86 -45.10 2.16
CA LYS A 2 11.37 -43.89 1.50
C LYS A 2 11.34 -42.65 2.40
N LEU A 3 12.00 -41.58 1.95
CA LEU A 3 11.95 -40.23 2.52
C LEU A 3 10.58 -39.61 2.21
N LYS A 4 9.69 -39.50 3.20
CA LYS A 4 8.36 -38.89 3.03
C LYS A 4 8.50 -37.37 3.11
N ILE A 5 8.58 -36.75 1.93
CA ILE A 5 8.44 -35.30 1.73
C ILE A 5 6.97 -34.95 2.07
N PHE A 6 6.74 -34.38 3.24
CA PHE A 6 5.47 -33.71 3.55
C PHE A 6 5.57 -32.26 3.05
N THR A 7 5.33 -32.09 1.75
CA THR A 7 5.03 -30.78 1.16
C THR A 7 3.63 -30.37 1.63
N ALA A 8 3.56 -29.59 2.71
CA ALA A 8 2.34 -28.89 3.08
C ALA A 8 2.14 -27.76 2.07
N LEU A 9 1.24 -28.02 1.11
CA LEU A 9 0.81 -27.12 0.07
C LEU A 9 0.17 -25.88 0.71
N ALA A 10 0.90 -24.76 0.70
CA ALA A 10 0.36 -23.46 1.05
C ALA A 10 -0.67 -23.05 0.00
N ALA A 11 -1.96 -23.15 0.33
CA ALA A 11 -3.03 -22.58 -0.45
C ALA A 11 -3.01 -21.05 -0.28
N LEU A 12 -2.31 -20.36 -1.20
CA LEU A 12 -2.51 -18.94 -1.43
C LEU A 12 -3.86 -18.74 -2.12
N SER A 13 -4.92 -18.53 -1.33
CA SER A 13 -6.20 -18.03 -1.83
C SER A 13 -6.18 -16.51 -1.79
N LEU A 14 -5.55 -15.88 -2.77
CA LEU A 14 -5.75 -14.46 -3.07
C LEU A 14 -6.74 -14.34 -4.23
N THR A 15 -8.02 -14.58 -3.95
CA THR A 15 -9.10 -14.26 -4.89
C THR A 15 -9.84 -13.03 -4.39
N GLN A 16 -9.40 -11.84 -4.79
CA GLN A 16 -10.22 -10.63 -4.75
C GLN A 16 -10.74 -10.35 -6.16
N CYS A 17 -11.64 -11.22 -6.60
CA CYS A 17 -12.66 -10.89 -7.59
C CYS A 17 -13.95 -11.37 -6.95
N THR A 18 -14.62 -10.48 -6.23
CA THR A 18 -15.88 -10.76 -5.54
C THR A 18 -17.00 -10.82 -6.56
N SER A 19 -16.99 -11.85 -7.41
CA SER A 19 -18.12 -12.17 -8.28
C SER A 19 -19.19 -12.88 -7.45
N LEU A 20 -20.45 -12.47 -7.60
CA LEU A 20 -21.58 -13.14 -6.97
C LEU A 20 -22.02 -14.35 -7.80
N ASN A 21 -22.25 -15.48 -7.12
CA ASN A 21 -22.85 -16.64 -7.75
C ASN A 21 -24.40 -16.57 -7.74
N LEU A 22 -25.04 -17.49 -8.48
CA LEU A 22 -26.50 -17.58 -8.60
C LEU A 22 -27.23 -17.58 -7.25
N GLU A 23 -26.74 -18.34 -6.27
CA GLU A 23 -27.40 -18.45 -4.97
C GLU A 23 -27.27 -17.17 -4.16
N GLN A 24 -26.14 -16.49 -4.25
CA GLN A 24 -25.96 -15.16 -3.66
C GLN A 24 -26.91 -14.15 -4.34
N CYS A 25 -27.01 -14.14 -5.67
CA CYS A 25 -27.94 -13.25 -6.36
C CYS A 25 -29.41 -13.46 -5.99
N LYS A 26 -29.84 -14.71 -5.71
CA LYS A 26 -31.22 -15.04 -5.33
C LYS A 26 -31.57 -14.68 -3.89
N HIS A 27 -30.64 -14.92 -2.97
CA HIS A 27 -30.94 -14.94 -1.53
C HIS A 27 -30.20 -13.88 -0.72
N SER A 28 -29.47 -12.97 -1.37
CA SER A 28 -28.77 -11.90 -0.66
C SER A 28 -29.72 -10.96 0.09
N ASP A 29 -29.38 -10.71 1.34
CA ASP A 29 -29.82 -9.50 2.04
C ASP A 29 -28.97 -8.32 1.52
N TRP A 30 -29.53 -7.58 0.57
CA TRP A 30 -28.85 -6.48 -0.09
C TRP A 30 -28.47 -5.36 0.86
N TYR A 31 -29.29 -5.08 1.89
CA TYR A 31 -28.95 -4.09 2.90
C TYR A 31 -27.74 -4.52 3.72
N SER A 32 -27.73 -5.76 4.22
CA SER A 32 -26.62 -6.29 5.00
C SER A 32 -25.32 -6.40 4.19
N LEU A 33 -25.42 -6.78 2.91
CA LEU A 33 -24.28 -6.78 1.98
C LEU A 33 -23.74 -5.36 1.79
N GLY A 34 -24.61 -4.39 1.51
CA GLY A 34 -24.24 -2.98 1.41
C GLY A 34 -23.55 -2.48 2.68
N MET A 35 -24.11 -2.78 3.85
CA MET A 35 -23.52 -2.38 5.13
C MET A 35 -22.12 -2.95 5.35
N THR A 36 -21.89 -4.20 4.94
CA THR A 36 -20.55 -4.83 4.96
C THR A 36 -19.58 -4.11 4.01
N ASP A 37 -20.02 -3.82 2.78
CA ASP A 37 -19.21 -3.11 1.79
C ASP A 37 -18.89 -1.68 2.23
N GLY A 38 -19.83 -1.00 2.87
CA GLY A 38 -19.63 0.33 3.46
C GLY A 38 -18.67 0.29 4.64
N ASN A 39 -18.84 -0.66 5.56
CA ASN A 39 -17.96 -0.83 6.72
C ASN A 39 -16.51 -1.16 6.33
N SER A 40 -16.31 -1.78 5.17
CA SER A 40 -14.97 -2.08 4.62
C SER A 40 -14.38 -0.93 3.78
N GLY A 41 -15.17 0.09 3.47
CA GLY A 41 -14.76 1.19 2.58
C GLY A 41 -14.58 0.76 1.14
N SER A 42 -15.29 -0.29 0.71
CA SER A 42 -15.29 -0.77 -0.68
C SER A 42 -15.73 0.36 -1.61
N ALA A 43 -15.19 0.40 -2.84
CA ALA A 43 -15.55 1.43 -3.80
C ALA A 43 -17.06 1.39 -4.10
N SER A 44 -17.68 2.54 -4.32
CA SER A 44 -19.11 2.61 -4.65
C SER A 44 -19.45 1.87 -5.96
N SER A 45 -18.47 1.73 -6.86
CA SER A 45 -18.58 0.95 -8.10
C SER A 45 -18.76 -0.56 -7.89
N THR A 46 -18.53 -1.07 -6.67
CA THR A 46 -18.75 -2.49 -6.33
C THR A 46 -20.17 -2.94 -6.68
N LEU A 47 -21.17 -2.07 -6.48
CA LEU A 47 -22.56 -2.35 -6.85
C LEU A 47 -22.73 -2.66 -8.35
N ASN A 48 -21.94 -2.02 -9.22
CA ASN A 48 -22.04 -2.27 -10.67
C ASN A 48 -21.59 -3.70 -11.00
N GLY A 49 -20.58 -4.22 -10.29
CA GLY A 49 -20.17 -5.62 -10.42
C GLY A 49 -21.29 -6.58 -10.03
N TYR A 50 -21.98 -6.33 -8.92
CA TYR A 50 -23.12 -7.16 -8.54
C TYR A 50 -24.28 -7.10 -9.55
N ILE A 51 -24.51 -5.94 -10.15
CA ILE A 51 -25.53 -5.78 -11.20
C ILE A 51 -25.14 -6.62 -12.42
N GLU A 52 -23.87 -6.56 -12.84
CA GLU A 52 -23.33 -7.34 -13.94
C GLU A 52 -23.50 -8.84 -13.67
N ASP A 53 -22.94 -9.34 -12.56
CA ASP A 53 -22.97 -10.75 -12.17
C ASP A 53 -24.40 -11.32 -12.12
N CYS A 54 -25.32 -10.63 -11.44
CA CYS A 54 -26.68 -11.14 -11.29
C CYS A 54 -27.49 -11.07 -12.59
N SER A 55 -27.15 -10.14 -13.49
CA SER A 55 -27.79 -10.03 -14.79
C SER A 55 -27.49 -11.23 -15.70
N GLU A 56 -26.32 -11.87 -15.54
CA GLU A 56 -25.97 -13.11 -16.27
C GLU A 56 -26.96 -14.25 -15.98
N PHE A 57 -27.56 -14.24 -14.79
CA PHE A 57 -28.58 -15.19 -14.37
C PHE A 57 -30.02 -14.71 -14.59
N GLY A 58 -30.20 -13.55 -15.22
CA GLY A 58 -31.51 -12.91 -15.38
C GLY A 58 -32.12 -12.38 -14.07
N LEU A 59 -31.31 -12.21 -13.02
CA LEU A 59 -31.72 -11.71 -11.71
C LEU A 59 -31.43 -10.21 -11.59
N ARG A 60 -32.19 -9.52 -10.72
CA ARG A 60 -32.03 -8.08 -10.46
C ARG A 60 -31.56 -7.84 -9.04
N VAL A 61 -30.58 -6.97 -8.90
CA VAL A 61 -30.08 -6.48 -7.61
C VAL A 61 -31.06 -5.45 -7.03
N ASN A 62 -31.31 -5.49 -5.72
CA ASN A 62 -31.99 -4.40 -5.03
C ASN A 62 -30.98 -3.30 -4.66
N SER A 63 -30.67 -2.45 -5.63
CA SER A 63 -29.69 -1.37 -5.48
C SER A 63 -30.07 -0.38 -4.39
N GLU A 64 -31.36 -0.11 -4.18
CA GLU A 64 -31.81 0.83 -3.14
C GLU A 64 -31.47 0.32 -1.74
N GLN A 65 -31.73 -0.96 -1.47
CA GLN A 65 -31.36 -1.58 -0.20
C GLN A 65 -29.85 -1.62 -0.01
N TRP A 66 -29.10 -1.99 -1.04
CA TRP A 66 -27.63 -1.99 -0.97
C TRP A 66 -27.08 -0.58 -0.69
N ILE A 67 -27.56 0.45 -1.38
CA ILE A 67 -27.11 1.84 -1.16
C ILE A 67 -27.44 2.31 0.26
N ALA A 68 -28.63 1.96 0.78
CA ALA A 68 -29.02 2.30 2.13
C ALA A 68 -28.09 1.64 3.17
N GLY A 69 -27.84 0.34 3.02
CA GLY A 69 -26.90 -0.38 3.87
C GLY A 69 -25.48 0.18 3.76
N TYR A 70 -25.02 0.44 2.54
CA TYR A 70 -23.69 0.98 2.25
C TYR A 70 -23.45 2.33 2.94
N ARG A 71 -24.43 3.23 2.89
CA ARG A 71 -24.37 4.50 3.64
C ARG A 71 -24.28 4.27 5.15
N ALA A 72 -25.07 3.36 5.69
CA ALA A 72 -25.01 3.01 7.12
C ALA A 72 -23.65 2.42 7.52
N GLY A 73 -23.04 1.59 6.66
CA GLY A 73 -21.70 1.05 6.89
C GLY A 73 -20.61 2.14 6.83
N LEU A 74 -20.75 3.10 5.91
CA LEU A 74 -19.82 4.23 5.80
C LEU A 74 -19.82 5.11 7.04
N GLU A 75 -20.91 5.18 7.81
CA GLU A 75 -20.90 5.91 9.08
C GLU A 75 -19.82 5.39 10.04
N ASN A 76 -19.55 4.08 10.04
CA ASN A 76 -18.47 3.50 10.86
C ASN A 76 -17.10 3.62 10.18
N TYR A 77 -17.03 3.42 8.87
CA TYR A 77 -15.77 3.48 8.14
C TYR A 77 -15.19 4.91 8.12
N CYS A 78 -16.04 5.92 7.94
CA CYS A 78 -15.65 7.32 7.77
C CYS A 78 -15.36 8.07 9.07
N GLN A 79 -15.00 7.33 10.13
CA GLN A 79 -14.57 7.92 11.39
C GLN A 79 -13.13 8.47 11.30
N PRO A 80 -12.85 9.67 11.86
CA PRO A 80 -11.52 10.30 11.81
C PRO A 80 -10.37 9.38 12.28
N GLU A 81 -10.61 8.58 13.31
CA GLU A 81 -9.64 7.65 13.88
C GLU A 81 -9.31 6.51 12.90
N ASN A 82 -10.33 6.01 12.18
CA ASN A 82 -10.12 5.02 11.13
C ASN A 82 -9.33 5.62 9.96
N GLY A 83 -9.63 6.86 9.58
CA GLY A 83 -8.86 7.61 8.58
C GLY A 83 -7.38 7.66 8.94
N TYR A 84 -7.04 8.11 10.15
CA TYR A 84 -5.65 8.15 10.63
C TYR A 84 -4.97 6.77 10.59
N LYS A 85 -5.66 5.73 11.06
CA LYS A 85 -5.15 4.36 11.05
C LYS A 85 -4.86 3.86 9.63
N LEU A 86 -5.78 4.09 8.69
CA LEU A 86 -5.59 3.70 7.28
C LEU A 86 -4.40 4.45 6.66
N GLY A 87 -4.28 5.75 6.94
CA GLY A 87 -3.14 6.55 6.52
C GLY A 87 -1.81 5.98 7.04
N LEU A 88 -1.72 5.65 8.34
CA LEU A 88 -0.52 5.06 8.94
C LEU A 88 -0.09 3.72 8.31
N GLN A 89 -1.07 2.98 7.77
CA GLN A 89 -0.85 1.71 7.08
C GLN A 89 -0.42 1.90 5.62
N GLY A 90 -0.57 3.11 5.07
CA GLY A 90 -0.41 3.35 3.63
C GLY A 90 -1.50 2.70 2.79
N SER A 91 -2.67 2.45 3.39
CA SER A 91 -3.79 1.83 2.70
C SER A 91 -4.35 2.78 1.65
N TYR A 92 -4.67 2.27 0.47
CA TYR A 92 -5.37 3.04 -0.55
C TYR A 92 -6.79 3.41 -0.08
N TYR A 93 -7.24 4.62 -0.42
CA TYR A 93 -8.55 5.13 -0.08
C TYR A 93 -9.42 5.35 -1.32
N ASN A 94 -10.59 4.71 -1.34
CA ASN A 94 -11.52 4.70 -2.49
C ASN A 94 -12.35 5.99 -2.66
N GLY A 95 -12.12 7.05 -1.87
CA GLY A 95 -12.86 8.31 -2.03
C GLY A 95 -14.32 8.28 -1.56
N VAL A 96 -14.68 7.36 -0.67
CA VAL A 96 -16.09 7.05 -0.31
C VAL A 96 -16.67 7.91 0.81
N CYS A 97 -15.82 8.55 1.61
CA CYS A 97 -16.20 9.44 2.70
C CYS A 97 -16.34 10.89 2.22
N SER A 98 -17.49 11.49 2.50
CA SER A 98 -17.79 12.91 2.24
C SER A 98 -17.29 13.86 3.34
N ASN A 99 -16.87 13.34 4.50
CA ASN A 99 -16.40 14.13 5.64
C ASN A 99 -14.94 14.57 5.46
N ASN A 100 -14.69 15.88 5.59
CA ASN A 100 -13.36 16.47 5.54
C ASN A 100 -12.44 16.00 6.69
N GLU A 101 -12.97 15.67 7.87
CA GLU A 101 -12.13 15.28 9.01
C GLU A 101 -11.51 13.89 8.82
N PHE A 102 -12.23 12.95 8.20
CA PHE A 102 -11.67 11.65 7.81
C PHE A 102 -10.46 11.85 6.88
N LEU A 103 -10.62 12.65 5.82
CA LEU A 103 -9.58 12.86 4.82
C LEU A 103 -8.36 13.56 5.42
N LYS A 104 -8.58 14.56 6.27
CA LYS A 104 -7.51 15.25 7.00
C LYS A 104 -6.69 14.27 7.84
N ARG A 105 -7.37 13.42 8.64
CA ARG A 105 -6.71 12.42 9.48
C ARG A 105 -6.02 11.33 8.65
N TYR A 106 -6.63 10.88 7.56
CA TYR A 106 -6.01 9.99 6.59
C TYR A 106 -4.70 10.57 6.04
N ASN A 107 -4.72 11.82 5.57
CA ASN A 107 -3.52 12.49 5.03
C ASN A 107 -2.42 12.65 6.08
N GLU A 108 -2.79 12.95 7.33
CA GLU A 108 -1.85 13.03 8.45
C GLU A 108 -1.15 11.69 8.70
N GLY A 109 -1.92 10.59 8.77
CA GLY A 109 -1.36 9.25 8.90
C GLY A 109 -0.50 8.86 7.70
N HIS A 110 -0.96 9.16 6.49
CA HIS A 110 -0.27 8.85 5.24
C HIS A 110 1.08 9.56 5.14
N ARG A 111 1.18 10.82 5.60
CA ARG A 111 2.47 11.53 5.69
C ARG A 111 3.49 10.78 6.56
N GLN A 112 3.05 10.21 7.67
CA GLN A 112 3.93 9.40 8.53
C GLN A 112 4.36 8.10 7.86
N PHE A 113 3.45 7.44 7.14
CA PHE A 113 3.77 6.27 6.34
C PHE A 113 4.84 6.59 5.27
N GLU A 114 4.70 7.69 4.54
CA GLU A 114 5.66 8.12 3.53
C GLU A 114 7.05 8.38 4.12
N ILE A 115 7.12 9.09 5.25
CA ILE A 115 8.39 9.33 5.95
C ILE A 115 9.04 8.01 6.36
N LYS A 116 8.28 7.08 6.95
CA LYS A 116 8.77 5.77 7.36
C LYS A 116 9.28 4.95 6.18
N ASN A 117 8.55 4.93 5.07
CA ASN A 117 8.96 4.24 3.85
C ASN A 117 10.23 4.83 3.26
N LYS A 118 10.33 6.16 3.21
CA LYS A 118 11.51 6.86 2.72
C LYS A 118 12.74 6.54 3.57
N ILE A 119 12.60 6.54 4.91
CA ILE A 119 13.67 6.10 5.82
C ILE A 119 14.11 4.67 5.50
N SER A 120 13.16 3.73 5.36
CA SER A 120 13.46 2.33 5.04
C SER A 120 14.19 2.15 3.70
N LYS A 121 13.75 2.90 2.67
CA LYS A 121 14.40 2.92 1.35
C LYS A 121 15.83 3.46 1.43
N ILE A 122 16.04 4.59 2.13
CA ILE A 122 17.38 5.17 2.33
C ILE A 122 18.29 4.17 3.07
N GLN A 123 17.82 3.55 4.15
CA GLN A 123 18.61 2.58 4.91
C GLN A 123 19.00 1.37 4.07
N SER A 124 18.08 0.88 3.23
CA SER A 124 18.38 -0.22 2.30
C SER A 124 19.44 0.19 1.29
N ARG A 125 19.31 1.39 0.70
CA ARG A 125 20.30 1.91 -0.25
C ARG A 125 21.67 2.13 0.38
N LEU A 126 21.74 2.64 1.61
CA LEU A 126 23.00 2.80 2.34
C LEU A 126 23.72 1.45 2.53
N LYS A 127 22.97 0.41 2.91
CA LYS A 127 23.51 -0.96 3.02
C LYS A 127 24.01 -1.50 1.67
N ASP A 128 23.31 -1.18 0.58
CA ASP A 128 23.74 -1.58 -0.77
C ASP A 128 25.03 -0.87 -1.17
N ILE A 129 25.13 0.43 -0.93
CA ILE A 129 26.34 1.22 -1.17
C ILE A 129 27.54 0.67 -0.39
N GLU A 130 27.35 0.23 0.87
CA GLU A 130 28.43 -0.39 1.64
C GLU A 130 28.95 -1.69 1.00
N ARG A 131 28.05 -2.52 0.47
CA ARG A 131 28.41 -3.74 -0.26
C ARG A 131 29.13 -3.40 -1.56
N GLU A 132 28.63 -2.43 -2.33
CA GLU A 132 29.25 -1.98 -3.58
C GLU A 132 30.65 -1.38 -3.36
N LEU A 133 30.82 -0.54 -2.33
CA LEU A 133 32.13 0.01 -1.95
C LEU A 133 33.13 -1.10 -1.61
N THR A 134 32.67 -2.17 -0.96
CA THR A 134 33.52 -3.32 -0.63
C THR A 134 34.02 -4.02 -1.90
N GLU A 135 33.12 -4.28 -2.86
CA GLU A 135 33.48 -4.91 -4.13
C GLU A 135 34.37 -4.03 -5.00
N VAL A 136 34.07 -2.73 -5.10
CA VAL A 136 34.89 -1.75 -5.81
C VAL A 136 36.30 -1.67 -5.21
N ASN A 137 36.43 -1.70 -3.87
CA ASN A 137 37.74 -1.73 -3.22
C ASN A 137 38.53 -3.01 -3.54
N LYS A 138 37.88 -4.18 -3.60
CA LYS A 138 38.54 -5.44 -4.01
C LYS A 138 39.09 -5.33 -5.44
N LYS A 139 38.31 -4.81 -6.38
CA LYS A 139 38.74 -4.61 -7.78
C LYS A 139 39.92 -3.65 -7.90
N ILE A 140 39.88 -2.53 -7.16
CA ILE A 140 41.01 -1.57 -7.10
C ILE A 140 42.28 -2.26 -6.56
N ASN A 141 42.16 -3.05 -5.49
CA ASN A 141 43.29 -3.77 -4.91
C ASN A 141 43.84 -4.85 -5.86
N ALA A 142 42.97 -5.49 -6.65
CA ALA A 142 43.33 -6.39 -7.74
C ALA A 142 43.88 -5.67 -8.99
N LYS A 143 44.01 -4.32 -8.95
CA LYS A 143 44.44 -3.46 -10.06
C LYS A 143 43.58 -3.60 -11.33
N GLN A 144 42.33 -4.03 -11.20
CA GLN A 144 41.36 -4.12 -12.28
C GLN A 144 40.71 -2.75 -12.50
N ASP A 145 40.68 -2.27 -13.75
CA ASP A 145 39.95 -1.07 -14.19
C ASP A 145 40.06 0.12 -13.20
N VAL A 146 41.27 0.39 -12.72
CA VAL A 146 41.50 1.22 -11.52
C VAL A 146 40.92 2.63 -11.66
N ALA A 147 41.00 3.22 -12.85
CA ALA A 147 40.45 4.56 -13.09
C ALA A 147 38.92 4.56 -12.93
N SER A 148 38.23 3.63 -13.61
CA SER A 148 36.76 3.45 -13.53
C SER A 148 36.32 3.17 -12.09
N ASN A 149 36.95 2.20 -11.42
CA ASN A 149 36.56 1.84 -10.06
C ASN A 149 36.81 2.97 -9.04
N LYS A 150 37.80 3.84 -9.25
CA LYS A 150 38.00 5.04 -8.42
C LYS A 150 36.88 6.06 -8.60
N GLU A 151 36.39 6.21 -9.83
CA GLU A 151 35.24 7.07 -10.15
C GLU A 151 33.95 6.55 -9.52
N ASP A 152 33.66 5.25 -9.67
CA ASP A 152 32.52 4.59 -9.04
C ASP A 152 32.56 4.77 -7.52
N LYS A 153 33.73 4.52 -6.90
CA LYS A 153 33.93 4.72 -5.46
C LYS A 153 33.63 6.16 -5.02
N LYS A 154 33.99 7.16 -5.84
CA LYS A 154 33.72 8.56 -5.55
C LYS A 154 32.22 8.85 -5.64
N SER A 155 31.56 8.37 -6.70
CA SER A 155 30.11 8.49 -6.89
C SER A 155 29.33 7.90 -5.71
N LEU A 156 29.64 6.66 -5.34
CA LEU A 156 29.01 5.95 -4.22
C LEU A 156 29.19 6.67 -2.88
N LYS A 157 30.36 7.26 -2.64
CA LYS A 157 30.61 8.04 -1.42
C LYS A 157 29.79 9.32 -1.37
N ASN A 158 29.61 9.99 -2.50
CA ASN A 158 28.79 11.19 -2.59
C ASN A 158 27.31 10.85 -2.34
N GLU A 159 26.79 9.82 -3.03
CA GLU A 159 25.42 9.37 -2.84
C GLU A 159 25.16 8.97 -1.38
N ARG A 160 26.07 8.22 -0.76
CA ARG A 160 25.98 7.87 0.66
C ARG A 160 25.88 9.10 1.56
N HIS A 161 26.74 10.10 1.31
CA HIS A 161 26.74 11.33 2.09
C HIS A 161 25.41 12.09 1.98
N ASP A 162 24.87 12.19 0.77
CA ASP A 162 23.59 12.86 0.52
C ASP A 162 22.42 12.12 1.20
N LEU A 163 22.41 10.79 1.12
CA LEU A 163 21.42 9.92 1.76
C LEU A 163 21.51 9.96 3.30
N GLU A 164 22.71 10.00 3.87
CA GLU A 164 22.92 10.16 5.32
C GLU A 164 22.36 11.49 5.82
N LYS A 165 22.55 12.57 5.06
CA LYS A 165 21.98 13.89 5.36
C LYS A 165 20.46 13.87 5.27
N GLU A 166 19.90 13.29 4.21
CA GLU A 166 18.45 13.15 4.05
C GLU A 166 17.84 12.34 5.19
N LEU A 167 18.45 11.22 5.57
CA LEU A 167 18.03 10.38 6.69
C LEU A 167 18.03 11.14 8.03
N MET A 168 19.06 11.97 8.26
CA MET A 168 19.13 12.81 9.45
C MET A 168 17.96 13.79 9.50
N LEU A 169 17.67 14.49 8.40
CA LEU A 169 16.58 15.46 8.30
C LEU A 169 15.20 14.83 8.55
N LEU A 170 14.95 13.65 7.95
CA LEU A 170 13.71 12.91 8.16
C LEU A 170 13.51 12.49 9.62
N ARG A 171 14.57 12.05 10.30
CA ARG A 171 14.50 11.58 11.69
C ARG A 171 14.23 12.68 12.72
N ILE A 172 14.67 13.91 12.45
CA ILE A 172 14.45 15.05 13.35
C ILE A 172 13.16 15.82 13.02
N GLY A 173 12.33 15.31 12.10
CA GLY A 173 11.08 15.97 11.69
C GLY A 173 11.31 17.22 10.83
N ALA A 174 12.51 17.42 10.28
CA ALA A 174 12.85 18.52 9.39
C ALA A 174 12.67 18.15 7.90
N ALA A 175 11.73 17.25 7.61
CA ALA A 175 11.45 16.77 6.25
C ALA A 175 11.08 17.92 5.30
N ASP A 176 10.48 18.99 5.83
CA ASP A 176 10.05 20.18 5.07
C ASP A 176 11.23 21.04 4.57
N ILE A 177 12.47 20.71 4.96
CA ILE A 177 13.72 21.33 4.49
C ILE A 177 14.29 20.57 3.27
N LEU A 178 13.75 19.39 2.95
CA LEU A 178 14.15 18.64 1.76
C LEU A 178 13.65 19.35 0.49
N PRO A 179 14.46 19.40 -0.59
CA PRO A 179 14.02 20.00 -1.84
C PRO A 179 12.74 19.32 -2.32
N ILE A 180 11.78 20.14 -2.78
CA ILE A 180 10.36 19.86 -3.08
C ILE A 180 10.12 18.69 -4.08
N GLN A 181 11.16 18.05 -4.62
CA GLN A 181 11.07 16.98 -5.62
C GLN A 181 10.50 15.63 -5.10
N LEU A 182 9.98 15.55 -3.88
CA LEU A 182 9.44 14.30 -3.31
C LEU A 182 7.98 14.38 -2.86
N LEU A 183 7.25 15.41 -3.29
CA LEU A 183 5.79 15.52 -3.07
C LEU A 183 5.06 15.56 -4.42
N PHE A 184 5.13 14.47 -5.17
CA PHE A 184 4.19 14.14 -6.25
C PHE A 184 3.90 12.64 -6.24
#